data_AF-A0A2K8M822-F1
#
_entry.id   AF-A0A2K8M822-F1
#
_cell.length_a   1.000
_cell.length_b   1.000
_cell.length_c   1.000
_cell.angle_alpha   90.00
_cell.angle_beta   90.00
_cell.angle_gamma   90.00
#
_symmetry.space_group_name_H-M   'P 1'
#
loop_
_entity.id
_entity.type
_entity.pdbx_description
1 polymer ?
#
loop_
_entity_poly.entity_id
_entity_poly.type
_entity_poly.pdbx_seq_one_letter_code
_entity_poly.pdbx_strand_id
1 'polypeptide(L)'
;MRNRFATASGFLSSGLPRLGEVAGLAVCESLRTAPAGDRLLLISQVAHSASEPLPPLVYDHPHRRRALPVHRAATNAGRRPHRRPFPLNGNPNQENP
;
A
#
# COMPACT_ATOMS: atom_id res chain seq x y z
N MET A 1 -6.58 38.25 -3.22
CA MET A 1 -6.53 36.83 -3.63
C MET A 1 -5.06 36.41 -3.71
N ARG A 2 -4.60 35.42 -2.93
CA ARG A 2 -3.17 35.05 -2.86
C ARG A 2 -2.84 34.03 -3.94
N ASN A 3 -1.81 34.28 -4.74
CA ASN A 3 -1.35 33.32 -5.76
C ASN A 3 -0.63 32.15 -5.08
N ARG A 4 -1.26 30.97 -5.07
CA ARG A 4 -0.71 29.75 -4.46
C ARG A 4 0.39 29.08 -5.29
N PHE A 5 0.49 29.41 -6.58
CA PHE A 5 1.50 28.86 -7.49
C PHE A 5 2.82 29.63 -7.44
N ALA A 6 2.84 30.82 -6.84
CA ALA A 6 4.04 31.67 -6.79
C ALA A 6 5.22 31.05 -6.03
N THR A 7 4.97 30.08 -5.16
CA THR A 7 6.00 29.44 -4.32
C THR A 7 6.29 27.99 -4.71
N ALA A 8 5.59 27.45 -5.70
CA ALA A 8 5.81 26.08 -6.16
C ALA A 8 6.56 26.11 -7.49
N SER A 9 7.53 25.22 -7.67
CA SER A 9 8.15 24.92 -8.96
C SER A 9 7.12 24.22 -9.86
N GLY A 10 6.16 25.00 -10.37
CA GLY A 10 5.07 24.50 -11.21
C GLY A 10 5.40 24.61 -12.70
N PHE A 11 4.95 23.65 -13.49
CA PHE A 11 4.99 23.71 -14.96
C PHE A 11 3.69 23.19 -15.55
N LEU A 12 3.38 23.56 -16.79
CA LEU A 12 2.20 23.03 -17.49
C LEU A 12 2.58 21.75 -18.22
N SER A 13 1.73 20.72 -18.12
CA SER A 13 1.87 19.52 -18.94
C SER A 13 0.51 18.87 -19.16
N SER A 14 0.22 18.54 -20.42
CA SER A 14 -1.11 18.11 -20.90
C SER A 14 -2.21 19.15 -20.59
N GLY A 15 -1.88 20.45 -20.64
CA GLY A 15 -2.81 21.54 -20.33
C GLY A 15 -3.14 21.71 -18.84
N LEU A 16 -2.56 20.90 -17.96
CA LEU A 16 -2.80 20.93 -16.51
C LEU A 16 -1.56 21.44 -15.75
N PRO A 17 -1.75 22.19 -14.66
CA PRO A 17 -0.64 22.57 -13.79
C PRO A 17 -0.08 21.34 -13.08
N ARG A 18 1.22 21.13 -13.20
CA ARG A 18 1.98 20.09 -12.51
C ARG A 18 2.94 20.73 -11.52
N LEU A 19 3.09 20.10 -10.37
CA LEU A 19 4.12 20.44 -9.39
C LEU A 19 5.39 19.65 -9.74
N GLY A 20 6.55 20.30 -9.67
CA GLY A 20 7.85 19.63 -9.72
C GLY A 20 8.13 18.85 -8.43
N GLU A 21 9.12 17.96 -8.51
CA GLU A 21 9.65 17.21 -7.35
C GLU A 21 8.58 16.41 -6.56
N VAL A 22 7.60 15.85 -7.28
CA VAL A 22 6.56 15.00 -6.69
C VAL A 22 6.92 13.52 -6.79
N ALA A 23 6.61 12.74 -5.75
CA ALA A 23 6.81 11.29 -5.77
C ALA A 23 5.93 10.56 -6.80
N GLY A 24 4.82 11.16 -7.21
CA GLY A 24 3.97 10.63 -8.27
C GLY A 24 2.90 11.60 -8.70
N LEU A 25 2.30 11.32 -9.85
CA LEU A 25 1.22 12.09 -10.45
C LEU A 25 0.19 11.19 -11.11
N ALA A 26 -1.06 11.67 -11.15
CA ALA A 26 -2.14 11.09 -11.92
C ALA A 26 -2.90 12.20 -12.65
N VAL A 27 -3.12 12.02 -13.95
CA VAL A 27 -4.02 12.82 -14.77
C VAL A 27 -5.32 12.04 -14.91
N CYS A 28 -6.43 12.68 -14.55
CA CYS A 28 -7.71 12.01 -14.47
C CYS A 28 -8.80 12.74 -15.24
N GLU A 29 -9.74 11.97 -15.76
CA GLU A 29 -11.00 12.46 -16.31
C GLU A 29 -12.10 12.32 -15.24
N SER A 30 -12.82 13.41 -14.97
CA SER A 30 -13.87 13.42 -13.94
C SER A 30 -15.08 12.59 -14.40
N LEU A 31 -15.44 11.57 -13.64
CA LEU A 31 -16.60 10.72 -13.92
C LEU A 31 -17.85 11.19 -13.17
N ARG A 32 -17.71 11.42 -11.86
CA ARG A 32 -18.84 11.76 -10.99
C ARG A 32 -18.39 12.57 -9.78
N THR A 33 -19.24 13.51 -9.39
CA THR A 33 -19.16 14.17 -8.08
C THR A 33 -20.33 13.71 -7.21
N ALA A 34 -20.08 13.42 -5.94
CA ALA A 34 -21.12 12.99 -4.99
C ALA A 34 -21.03 13.76 -3.67
N PRO A 35 -22.17 14.10 -3.02
CA PRO A 35 -22.16 14.72 -1.71
C PRO A 35 -21.70 13.74 -0.62
N ALA A 36 -20.92 14.24 0.34
CA ALA A 36 -20.45 13.50 1.51
C ALA A 36 -20.37 14.43 2.73
N GLY A 37 -21.54 14.79 3.26
CA GLY A 37 -21.66 15.75 4.37
C GLY A 37 -21.28 17.17 3.94
N ASP A 38 -20.25 17.72 4.57
CA ASP A 38 -19.65 19.03 4.29
C ASP A 38 -18.63 19.01 3.14
N ARG A 39 -18.44 17.85 2.50
CA ARG A 39 -17.45 17.63 1.43
C ARG A 39 -18.10 17.05 0.18
N LEU A 40 -17.36 17.14 -0.93
CA LEU A 40 -17.66 16.44 -2.17
C LEU A 40 -16.63 15.33 -2.40
N LEU A 41 -17.10 14.16 -2.83
CA LEU A 41 -16.26 13.11 -3.36
C LEU A 41 -16.14 13.30 -4.88
N LEU A 42 -14.91 13.36 -5.35
CA LEU A 42 -14.57 13.40 -6.77
C LEU A 42 -14.12 11.99 -7.19
N ILE A 43 -14.92 11.35 -8.04
CA ILE A 43 -14.62 10.02 -8.60
C ILE A 43 -14.18 10.23 -10.04
N SER A 44 -12.96 9.80 -10.37
CA SER A 44 -12.33 10.08 -11.65
C SER A 44 -11.61 8.84 -12.19
N GLN A 45 -11.53 8.71 -13.51
CA GLN A 45 -10.75 7.68 -14.19
C GLN A 45 -9.33 8.19 -14.42
N VAL A 46 -8.32 7.37 -14.11
CA VAL A 46 -6.92 7.72 -14.38
C VAL A 46 -6.63 7.51 -15.88
N ALA A 47 -6.34 8.59 -16.60
CA ALA A 47 -5.94 8.56 -18.00
C ALA A 47 -4.42 8.35 -18.15
N HIS A 48 -3.65 8.90 -17.21
CA HIS A 48 -2.19 8.75 -17.18
C HIS A 48 -1.67 8.81 -15.74
N SER A 49 -0.62 8.06 -15.44
CA SER A 49 0.07 8.16 -14.15
C SER A 49 1.58 7.93 -14.31
N ALA A 50 2.36 8.54 -13.43
CA ALA A 50 3.79 8.34 -13.33
C ALA A 50 4.23 8.38 -11.86
N SER A 51 5.35 7.74 -11.56
CA SER A 51 5.96 7.70 -10.24
C SER A 51 7.46 7.95 -10.37
N GLU A 52 8.01 8.69 -9.42
CA GLU A 52 9.45 8.90 -9.27
C GLU A 52 9.93 8.18 -8.00
N PRO A 53 11.20 7.75 -7.93
CA PRO A 53 11.78 7.10 -6.74
C PRO A 53 12.10 8.13 -5.65
N LEU A 54 11.15 9.01 -5.32
CA LEU A 54 11.25 9.99 -4.25
C LEU A 54 10.46 9.50 -3.02
N PRO A 55 10.94 9.75 -1.79
CA PRO A 55 10.18 9.43 -0.60
C PRO A 55 8.87 10.24 -0.56
N PRO A 56 7.72 9.63 -0.24
CA PRO A 56 6.46 10.36 -0.15
C PRO A 56 6.42 11.25 1.09
N LEU A 57 5.70 12.38 1.01
CA LEU A 57 5.37 13.18 2.18
C LEU A 57 4.41 12.39 3.07
N VAL A 58 4.85 12.05 4.28
CA VAL A 58 4.03 11.32 5.26
C VAL A 58 3.22 12.31 6.09
N TYR A 59 1.92 12.37 5.85
CA TYR A 59 0.99 13.10 6.71
C TYR A 59 0.38 12.14 7.74
N ASP A 60 1.01 12.05 8.91
CA ASP A 60 0.50 11.32 10.06
C ASP A 60 0.00 12.31 11.12
N HIS A 61 -1.14 12.00 11.73
CA HIS A 61 -1.63 12.80 12.84
C HIS A 61 -1.05 12.23 14.14
N PRO A 62 -0.27 13.01 14.92
CA PRO A 62 0.41 12.51 16.13
C PRO A 62 -0.48 11.78 17.14
N HIS A 63 -1.81 11.98 17.09
CA HIS A 63 -2.78 11.39 18.03
C HIS A 63 -3.65 10.26 17.47
N ARG A 64 -3.49 9.86 16.19
CA ARG A 64 -4.20 8.71 15.59
C ARG A 64 -3.39 7.42 15.54
N ARG A 65 -2.34 7.28 16.36
CA ARG A 65 -1.62 6.01 16.53
C ARG A 65 -2.43 4.99 17.34
N ARG A 66 -3.53 4.48 16.79
CA ARG A 66 -3.84 3.07 17.02
C ARG A 66 -2.88 2.31 16.11
N ALA A 67 -1.91 1.62 16.71
CA ALA A 67 -1.01 0.74 15.98
C ALA A 67 -1.86 -0.24 15.14
N LEU A 68 -1.97 0.02 13.84
CA LEU A 68 -2.39 -1.00 12.90
C LEU A 68 -1.24 -2.01 12.85
N PRO A 69 -1.49 -3.30 13.13
CA PRO A 69 -0.45 -4.30 12.99
C PRO A 69 0.05 -4.28 11.55
N VAL A 70 1.29 -3.82 11.38
CA VAL A 70 2.01 -3.98 10.13
C VAL A 70 2.17 -5.49 9.96
N HIS A 71 1.41 -6.10 9.04
CA HIS A 71 1.73 -7.42 8.56
C HIS A 71 3.10 -7.33 7.88
N ARG A 72 4.16 -7.58 8.63
CA ARG A 72 5.48 -7.89 8.06
C ARG A 72 5.26 -9.07 7.14
N ALA A 73 5.50 -8.88 5.85
CA ALA A 73 5.63 -9.98 4.92
C ALA A 73 6.64 -10.96 5.52
N ALA A 74 6.17 -12.17 5.85
CA ALA A 74 7.06 -13.25 6.22
C ALA A 74 7.90 -13.55 4.97
N THR A 75 9.13 -13.08 4.96
CA THR A 75 10.12 -13.51 3.98
C THR A 75 10.26 -15.02 4.14
N ASN A 76 9.76 -15.77 3.16
CA ASN A 76 10.03 -17.18 2.98
C ASN A 76 11.54 -17.36 2.72
N ALA A 77 12.31 -17.50 3.79
CA ALA A 77 13.67 -17.99 3.73
C ALA A 77 13.66 -19.39 4.38
N GLY A 78 13.84 -20.40 3.53
CA GLY A 78 13.65 -21.79 3.89
C GLY A 78 14.55 -22.29 5.01
N ARG A 79 14.03 -23.26 5.76
CA ARG A 79 14.84 -24.30 6.39
C ARG A 79 13.94 -25.50 6.65
N ARG A 80 14.06 -26.54 5.83
CA ARG A 80 13.59 -27.90 6.18
C ARG A 80 14.58 -28.49 7.17
N PRO A 81 14.20 -28.87 8.40
CA PRO A 81 15.01 -29.77 9.20
C PRO A 81 14.48 -31.20 9.06
N HIS A 82 15.33 -32.04 8.50
CA HIS A 82 15.54 -33.47 8.78
C HIS A 82 14.36 -34.38 9.16
N ARG A 83 14.20 -35.42 8.33
CA ARG A 83 13.57 -36.72 8.60
C ARG A 83 13.68 -37.13 10.07
N ARG A 84 12.55 -37.45 10.71
CA ARG A 84 12.53 -38.38 11.85
C ARG A 84 12.49 -39.82 11.31
N PRO A 85 13.22 -40.78 11.90
CA PRO A 85 13.03 -42.19 11.59
C PRO A 85 11.71 -42.70 12.17
N PHE A 86 11.09 -43.63 11.45
CA PHE A 86 9.91 -44.40 11.84
C PHE A 86 10.10 -45.12 13.17
N PRO A 87 9.12 -45.12 14.10
CA PRO A 87 9.09 -46.09 15.17
C PRO A 87 8.55 -47.44 14.63
N LEU A 88 9.39 -48.47 14.67
CA LEU A 88 8.95 -49.87 14.58
C LEU A 88 8.30 -50.24 15.90
N ASN A 89 6.96 -50.20 15.96
CA ASN A 89 6.24 -50.80 17.07
C ASN A 89 5.73 -52.18 16.61
N GLY A 90 6.50 -53.22 16.92
CA GLY A 90 6.01 -54.59 16.92
C GLY A 90 5.22 -54.83 18.20
N ASN A 91 4.01 -55.39 18.10
CA ASN A 91 3.70 -56.77 18.49
C ASN A 91 2.17 -56.95 18.55
N PRO A 92 1.54 -57.69 17.63
CA PRO A 92 0.23 -58.29 17.87
C PRO A 92 0.42 -59.75 18.30
N ASN A 93 -0.18 -60.11 19.43
CA ASN A 93 -0.44 -61.49 19.91
C ASN A 93 0.60 -62.12 20.88
N GLN A 94 0.44 -61.78 22.15
CA GLN A 94 0.66 -62.63 23.33
C GLN A 94 -0.52 -62.31 24.27
N GLU A 95 -1.32 -63.18 24.88
CA GLU A 95 -1.51 -64.63 25.03
C GLU A 95 -3.04 -64.79 25.20
N ASN A 96 -3.70 -65.94 25.01
CA ASN A 96 -3.69 -67.11 25.88
C ASN A 96 -4.95 -67.97 25.54
N PRO A 97 -5.13 -69.13 26.15
CA PRO A 97 -4.57 -70.46 25.87
C PRO A 97 -5.35 -71.27 24.80
#